data_AF-A0A4Q3CCW3-F1
#
_entry.id   AF-A0A4Q3CCW3-F1
#
_cell.length_a   1.000
_cell.length_b   1.000
_cell.length_c   1.000
_cell.angle_alpha   90.00
_cell.angle_beta   90.00
_cell.angle_gamma   90.00
#
_symmetry.space_group_name_H-M   'P 1'
#
loop_
_entity.id
_entity.type
_entity.pdbx_description
1 polymer ?
#
loop_
_entity_poly.entity_id
_entity_poly.type
_entity_poly.pdbx_seq_one_letter_code
_entity_poly.pdbx_strand_id
1 'polypeptide(L)'
;MIKKSQHKLRLIILCGLACLVTGTAFAQLPVSTARPRIFLDPATKANLMAKRAANTDEWKNLLTNANKYVPKQVIPWNEVTASSNQYYNTGDIFYSYCGSNWEVAALTLGLAHQLIKGNKTGAYPTNYSAKLVQLADVIIKAYADYPPNKNYQPNIFQFNSAYATRHVGKTIAIIYDWCYDELDVTRKAALRNVMIDWYKYMSATPYGLNQLQNDPTGNYYVGHLICAGYMGYAIGSDNPISKKMIDFARQRMVGTPGSINHNTATSGESAINYFTQSIKGGLPSGAALSSLQKQTTVDAVWNVNRVNGAGDANL
;
A
#
# COMPACT_ATOMS: atom_id res chain seq x y z
N MET A 1 -37.17 23.97 59.93
CA MET A 1 -35.87 24.24 59.28
C MET A 1 -35.55 23.12 58.29
N ILE A 2 -35.43 23.46 57.01
CA ILE A 2 -35.52 22.55 55.86
C ILE A 2 -34.18 21.86 55.60
N LYS A 3 -34.13 20.52 55.75
CA LYS A 3 -33.09 19.64 55.18
C LYS A 3 -33.43 19.34 53.71
N LYS A 4 -32.94 20.14 52.77
CA LYS A 4 -32.97 19.83 51.33
C LYS A 4 -31.69 20.36 50.67
N SER A 5 -30.65 19.54 50.49
CA SER A 5 -29.55 19.89 49.57
C SER A 5 -28.59 18.77 49.16
N GLN A 6 -28.66 17.57 49.74
CA GLN A 6 -27.56 16.59 49.57
C GLN A 6 -27.78 15.51 48.50
N HIS A 7 -28.97 15.43 47.87
CA HIS A 7 -29.29 14.37 46.90
C HIS A 7 -29.25 14.78 45.43
N LYS A 8 -29.21 16.07 45.10
CA LYS A 8 -29.11 16.53 43.70
C LYS A 8 -27.68 16.56 43.16
N LEU A 9 -26.66 16.60 44.03
CA LEU A 9 -25.26 16.65 43.62
C LEU A 9 -24.68 15.28 43.22
N ARG A 10 -25.22 14.18 43.77
CA ARG A 10 -24.73 12.82 43.49
C ARG A 10 -25.23 12.25 42.15
N LEU A 11 -26.36 12.73 41.62
CA LEU A 11 -26.90 12.27 40.34
C LEU A 11 -26.21 12.92 39.12
N ILE A 12 -25.66 14.13 39.28
CA ILE A 12 -24.93 14.84 38.21
C ILE A 12 -23.52 14.25 38.02
N ILE A 13 -22.89 13.77 39.09
CA ILE A 13 -21.55 13.14 39.02
C ILE A 13 -21.62 11.72 38.43
N LEU A 14 -22.74 10.99 38.61
CA LEU A 14 -22.91 9.66 38.00
C LEU A 14 -23.24 9.73 36.50
N CYS A 15 -23.96 10.75 36.03
CA CYS A 15 -24.21 10.95 34.60
C CYS A 15 -23.03 11.60 33.85
N GLY A 16 -22.15 12.33 34.55
CA GLY A 16 -20.94 12.93 33.95
C GLY A 16 -19.83 11.93 33.60
N LEU A 17 -19.82 10.74 34.23
CA LEU A 17 -18.81 9.72 33.99
C LEU A 17 -19.14 8.76 32.83
N ALA A 18 -20.40 8.72 32.39
CA ALA A 18 -20.85 7.83 31.31
C ALA A 18 -20.67 8.43 29.89
N CYS A 19 -20.38 9.72 29.79
CA CYS A 19 -20.09 10.40 28.51
C CYS A 19 -18.58 10.51 28.20
N LEU A 20 -17.72 9.85 28.98
CA LEU A 20 -16.30 9.75 28.67
C LEU A 20 -16.07 8.60 27.66
N VAL A 21 -16.15 8.98 26.39
CA VAL A 21 -15.36 8.38 25.30
C VAL A 21 -15.58 6.87 25.10
N THR A 22 -16.75 6.51 24.58
CA THR A 22 -16.84 5.36 23.65
C THR A 22 -16.26 5.76 22.29
N GLY A 23 -15.00 6.22 22.30
CA GLY A 23 -14.18 6.12 21.11
C GLY A 23 -13.94 4.63 20.91
N THR A 24 -14.79 3.98 20.12
CA THR A 24 -14.50 2.63 19.65
C THR A 24 -13.25 2.73 18.79
N ALA A 25 -12.09 2.60 19.42
CA ALA A 25 -10.89 2.19 18.73
C ALA A 25 -11.26 0.85 18.10
N PHE A 26 -11.62 0.85 16.82
CA PHE A 26 -11.78 -0.37 16.07
C PHE A 26 -10.44 -1.09 16.13
N ALA A 27 -10.33 -2.08 17.01
CA ALA A 27 -9.16 -2.92 17.09
C ALA A 27 -8.91 -3.45 15.67
N GLN A 28 -7.70 -3.19 15.16
CA GLN A 28 -7.30 -3.72 13.86
C GLN A 28 -7.44 -5.24 13.92
N LEU A 29 -8.31 -5.81 13.08
CA LEU A 29 -8.40 -7.25 12.96
C LEU A 29 -7.02 -7.80 12.57
N PRO A 30 -6.56 -8.89 13.19
CA PRO A 30 -5.30 -9.50 12.82
C PRO A 30 -5.34 -9.86 11.33
N VAL A 31 -4.20 -9.67 10.65
CA VAL A 31 -4.06 -10.16 9.27
C VAL A 31 -4.21 -11.68 9.31
N SER A 32 -5.14 -12.20 8.50
CA SER A 32 -5.33 -13.65 8.36
C SER A 32 -4.00 -14.34 8.08
N THR A 33 -3.73 -15.47 8.74
CA THR A 33 -2.54 -16.29 8.48
C THR A 33 -2.75 -17.22 7.27
N ALA A 34 -3.99 -17.43 6.85
CA ALA A 34 -4.31 -18.21 5.65
C ALA A 34 -3.99 -17.41 4.37
N ARG A 35 -3.67 -18.12 3.29
CA ARG A 35 -3.44 -17.56 1.95
C ARG A 35 -4.31 -18.30 0.92
N PRO A 36 -4.73 -17.63 -0.17
CA PRO A 36 -4.60 -16.19 -0.42
C PRO A 36 -5.43 -15.36 0.58
N ARG A 37 -5.12 -14.07 0.70
CA ARG A 37 -5.86 -13.12 1.56
C ARG A 37 -6.04 -11.74 0.92
N ILE A 38 -5.24 -11.41 -0.10
CA ILE A 38 -5.45 -10.19 -0.88
C ILE A 38 -6.61 -10.45 -1.83
N PHE A 39 -7.72 -9.72 -1.65
CA PHE A 39 -9.01 -9.84 -2.35
C PHE A 39 -9.76 -11.18 -2.21
N LEU A 40 -9.06 -12.27 -1.89
CA LEU A 40 -9.59 -13.62 -1.88
C LEU A 40 -9.65 -14.18 -0.46
N ASP A 41 -10.67 -13.79 0.31
CA ASP A 41 -11.03 -14.55 1.50
C ASP A 41 -11.67 -15.91 1.14
N PRO A 42 -11.85 -16.83 2.11
CA PRO A 42 -12.40 -18.15 1.82
C PRO A 42 -13.78 -18.13 1.13
N ALA A 43 -14.65 -17.21 1.53
CA ALA A 43 -16.01 -17.10 0.97
C ALA A 43 -15.98 -16.59 -0.48
N THR A 44 -15.20 -15.54 -0.73
CA THR A 44 -14.99 -14.97 -2.06
C THR A 44 -14.37 -15.99 -2.99
N LYS A 45 -13.34 -16.72 -2.54
CA LYS A 45 -12.70 -17.78 -3.33
C LYS A 45 -13.68 -18.92 -3.64
N ALA A 46 -14.49 -19.36 -2.67
CA ALA A 46 -15.51 -20.38 -2.88
C ALA A 46 -16.54 -19.96 -3.94
N ASN A 47 -17.02 -18.71 -3.88
CA ASN A 47 -17.96 -18.16 -4.87
C ASN A 47 -17.35 -18.11 -6.28
N LEU A 48 -16.08 -17.71 -6.41
CA LEU A 48 -15.40 -17.70 -7.70
C LEU A 48 -15.11 -19.11 -8.23
N MET A 49 -14.82 -20.07 -7.35
CA MET A 49 -14.70 -21.48 -7.71
C MET A 49 -16.04 -22.07 -8.18
N ALA A 50 -17.16 -21.67 -7.58
CA ALA A 50 -18.50 -22.07 -8.04
C ALA A 50 -18.77 -21.53 -9.45
N LYS A 51 -18.41 -20.28 -9.75
CA LYS A 51 -18.47 -19.73 -11.12
C LYS A 51 -17.62 -20.53 -12.11
N ARG A 52 -16.40 -20.92 -11.71
CA ARG A 52 -15.55 -21.82 -12.53
C ARG A 52 -16.22 -23.17 -12.77
N ALA A 53 -16.76 -23.81 -11.74
CA ALA A 53 -17.42 -25.12 -11.85
C ALA A 53 -18.67 -25.08 -12.73
N ALA A 54 -19.44 -23.99 -12.66
CA ALA A 54 -20.59 -23.72 -13.53
C ALA A 54 -20.21 -23.27 -14.93
N ASN A 55 -18.90 -23.13 -15.25
CA ASN A 55 -18.38 -22.71 -16.54
C ASN A 55 -18.98 -21.39 -17.06
N THR A 56 -19.13 -20.40 -16.17
CA THR A 56 -19.75 -19.12 -16.54
C THR A 56 -18.91 -18.31 -17.55
N ASP A 57 -19.52 -17.32 -18.20
CA ASP A 57 -18.83 -16.46 -19.17
C ASP A 57 -17.67 -15.68 -18.55
N GLU A 58 -17.79 -15.25 -17.30
CA GLU A 58 -16.70 -14.54 -16.61
C GLU A 58 -15.48 -15.45 -16.41
N TRP A 59 -15.69 -16.72 -16.09
CA TRP A 59 -14.61 -17.71 -16.00
C TRP A 59 -13.94 -17.92 -17.36
N LYS A 60 -14.71 -18.12 -18.43
CA LYS A 60 -14.19 -18.30 -19.79
C LYS A 60 -13.40 -17.08 -20.26
N ASN A 61 -13.85 -15.87 -19.93
CA ASN A 61 -13.17 -14.62 -20.26
C ASN A 61 -11.85 -14.48 -19.50
N LEU A 62 -11.83 -14.77 -18.18
CA LEU A 62 -10.60 -14.81 -17.40
C LEU A 62 -9.60 -15.80 -18.00
N LEU A 63 -10.06 -17.03 -18.28
CA LEU A 63 -9.20 -18.09 -18.83
C LEU A 63 -8.63 -17.70 -20.19
N THR A 64 -9.44 -17.12 -21.07
CA THR A 64 -9.01 -16.62 -22.38
C THR A 64 -7.94 -15.55 -22.23
N ASN A 65 -8.11 -14.59 -21.31
CA ASN A 65 -7.13 -13.54 -21.08
C ASN A 65 -5.84 -14.08 -20.45
N ALA A 66 -5.93 -14.99 -19.48
CA ALA A 66 -4.76 -15.63 -18.90
C ALA A 66 -3.96 -16.44 -19.94
N ASN A 67 -4.66 -17.13 -20.86
CA ASN A 67 -4.03 -17.90 -21.93
C ASN A 67 -3.24 -17.03 -22.92
N LYS A 68 -3.59 -15.75 -23.09
CA LYS A 68 -2.81 -14.83 -23.94
C LYS A 68 -1.38 -14.64 -23.45
N TYR A 69 -1.14 -14.74 -22.14
CA TYR A 69 0.17 -14.54 -21.52
C TYR A 69 1.04 -15.80 -21.48
N VAL A 70 0.43 -16.99 -21.51
CA VAL A 70 1.16 -18.27 -21.39
C VAL A 70 2.27 -18.44 -22.45
N PRO A 71 2.05 -18.16 -23.75
CA PRO A 71 3.11 -18.31 -24.76
C PRO A 71 4.09 -17.13 -24.79
N LYS A 72 3.85 -16.08 -23.99
CA LYS A 72 4.55 -14.78 -24.10
C LYS A 72 5.76 -14.71 -23.19
N GLN A 73 6.70 -13.82 -23.51
CA GLN A 73 7.91 -13.67 -22.73
C GLN A 73 7.66 -12.85 -21.47
N VAL A 74 8.48 -13.08 -20.44
CA VAL A 74 8.62 -12.15 -19.32
C VAL A 74 9.92 -11.40 -19.54
N ILE A 75 9.81 -10.13 -19.94
CA ILE A 75 10.95 -9.33 -20.37
C ILE A 75 11.75 -8.88 -19.14
N PRO A 76 13.08 -9.11 -19.13
CA PRO A 76 13.95 -8.59 -18.08
C PRO A 76 13.84 -7.07 -17.96
N TRP A 77 13.89 -6.57 -16.73
CA TRP A 77 13.88 -5.13 -16.48
C TRP A 77 15.28 -4.54 -16.62
N ASN A 78 15.38 -3.46 -17.38
CA ASN A 78 16.43 -2.45 -17.33
C ASN A 78 15.86 -1.13 -17.87
N GLU A 79 16.66 -0.07 -17.87
CA GLU A 79 16.25 1.25 -18.35
C GLU A 79 15.74 1.27 -19.79
N VAL A 80 16.29 0.42 -20.64
CA VAL A 80 15.93 0.32 -22.06
C VAL A 80 14.60 -0.42 -22.22
N THR A 81 14.39 -1.50 -21.48
CA THR A 81 13.18 -2.33 -21.62
C THR A 81 11.99 -1.79 -20.86
N ALA A 82 12.21 -0.99 -19.80
CA ALA A 82 11.19 -0.55 -18.86
C ALA A 82 9.95 0.06 -19.55
N SER A 83 10.12 0.86 -20.60
CA SER A 83 9.01 1.46 -21.36
C SER A 83 9.18 1.33 -22.87
N SER A 84 9.88 0.28 -23.34
CA SER A 84 10.17 0.13 -24.77
C SER A 84 8.90 -0.08 -25.60
N ASN A 85 8.75 0.73 -26.64
CA ASN A 85 7.67 0.63 -27.63
C ASN A 85 7.63 -0.74 -28.33
N GLN A 86 8.75 -1.46 -28.36
CA GLN A 86 8.86 -2.79 -28.95
C GLN A 86 7.88 -3.79 -28.34
N TYR A 87 7.56 -3.67 -27.04
CA TYR A 87 6.81 -4.71 -26.33
C TYR A 87 5.30 -4.44 -26.27
N TYR A 88 4.83 -3.21 -26.49
CA TYR A 88 3.40 -2.85 -26.31
C TYR A 88 2.43 -3.65 -27.18
N ASN A 89 2.85 -4.09 -28.37
CA ASN A 89 1.99 -4.83 -29.31
C ASN A 89 2.28 -6.34 -29.34
N THR A 90 3.20 -6.84 -28.50
CA THR A 90 3.64 -8.24 -28.51
C THR A 90 2.76 -9.15 -27.64
N GLY A 91 2.13 -8.58 -26.60
CA GLY A 91 1.50 -9.33 -25.52
C GLY A 91 2.49 -9.87 -24.48
N ASP A 92 3.78 -9.51 -24.57
CA ASP A 92 4.78 -9.85 -23.57
C ASP A 92 4.49 -9.19 -22.22
N ILE A 93 4.97 -9.84 -21.15
CA ILE A 93 4.91 -9.33 -19.79
C ILE A 93 6.17 -8.50 -19.56
N PHE A 94 6.03 -7.18 -19.54
CA PHE A 94 7.13 -6.25 -19.35
C PHE A 94 6.69 -5.08 -18.47
N TYR A 95 7.64 -4.28 -18.01
CA TYR A 95 7.36 -3.25 -17.01
C TYR A 95 6.34 -2.22 -17.52
N SER A 96 6.44 -1.81 -18.79
CA SER A 96 5.61 -0.77 -19.41
C SER A 96 5.56 0.51 -18.57
N TYR A 97 4.48 1.29 -18.72
CA TYR A 97 4.16 2.48 -17.94
C TYR A 97 4.18 2.23 -16.41
N CYS A 98 5.39 2.25 -15.85
CA CYS A 98 5.70 2.13 -14.43
C CYS A 98 5.13 0.86 -13.75
N GLY A 99 5.22 -0.29 -14.42
CA GLY A 99 4.77 -1.58 -13.89
C GLY A 99 3.30 -1.92 -14.18
N SER A 100 2.56 -1.10 -14.94
CA SER A 100 1.12 -1.34 -15.15
C SER A 100 0.83 -2.66 -15.88
N ASN A 101 1.61 -3.02 -16.90
CA ASN A 101 1.48 -4.32 -17.58
C ASN A 101 1.82 -5.50 -16.63
N TRP A 102 2.86 -5.38 -15.81
CA TRP A 102 3.14 -6.37 -14.76
C TRP A 102 1.95 -6.56 -13.80
N GLU A 103 1.28 -5.47 -13.39
CA GLU A 103 0.11 -5.55 -12.53
C GLU A 103 -1.05 -6.31 -13.20
N VAL A 104 -1.38 -5.94 -14.44
CA VAL A 104 -2.48 -6.58 -15.19
C VAL A 104 -2.18 -8.07 -15.41
N ALA A 105 -0.94 -8.42 -15.76
CA ALA A 105 -0.52 -9.81 -15.91
C ALA A 105 -0.61 -10.56 -14.57
N ALA A 106 -0.12 -9.97 -13.48
CA ALA A 106 -0.14 -10.58 -12.15
C ALA A 106 -1.54 -10.91 -11.65
N LEU A 107 -2.48 -9.96 -11.76
CA LEU A 107 -3.88 -10.17 -11.37
C LEU A 107 -4.56 -11.22 -12.26
N THR A 108 -4.35 -11.16 -13.58
CA THR A 108 -5.01 -12.07 -14.54
C THR A 108 -4.52 -13.51 -14.36
N LEU A 109 -3.21 -13.71 -14.41
CA LEU A 109 -2.58 -15.03 -14.26
C LEU A 109 -2.80 -15.60 -12.85
N GLY A 110 -2.69 -14.74 -11.83
CA GLY A 110 -2.79 -15.15 -10.45
C GLY A 110 -4.20 -15.61 -10.10
N LEU A 111 -5.23 -14.92 -10.60
CA LEU A 111 -6.61 -15.31 -10.36
C LEU A 111 -6.91 -16.64 -11.05
N ALA A 112 -6.48 -16.80 -12.30
CA ALA A 112 -6.61 -18.07 -13.03
C ALA A 112 -5.93 -19.23 -12.29
N HIS A 113 -4.69 -19.03 -11.80
CA HIS A 113 -3.99 -20.01 -10.97
C HIS A 113 -4.80 -20.35 -9.70
N GLN A 114 -5.26 -19.35 -8.94
CA GLN A 114 -5.99 -19.57 -7.69
C GLN A 114 -7.29 -20.36 -7.86
N LEU A 115 -8.04 -20.09 -8.94
CA LEU A 115 -9.29 -20.82 -9.22
C LEU A 115 -9.03 -22.25 -9.71
N ILE A 116 -7.92 -22.50 -10.40
CA ILE A 116 -7.52 -23.84 -10.85
C ILE A 116 -6.97 -24.68 -9.70
N LYS A 117 -6.07 -24.09 -8.90
CA LYS A 117 -5.56 -24.70 -7.67
C LYS A 117 -6.71 -25.08 -6.73
N GLY A 118 -7.71 -24.21 -6.62
CA GLY A 118 -8.85 -24.39 -5.74
C GLY A 118 -8.40 -24.40 -4.27
N ASN A 119 -8.90 -25.34 -3.47
CA ASN A 119 -8.56 -25.47 -2.05
C ASN A 119 -7.40 -26.44 -1.76
N LYS A 120 -6.64 -26.84 -2.79
CA LYS A 120 -5.46 -27.69 -2.57
C LYS A 120 -4.43 -26.94 -1.74
N THR A 121 -3.89 -27.63 -0.73
CA THR A 121 -2.80 -27.16 0.11
C THR A 121 -1.45 -27.48 -0.55
N GLY A 122 -0.43 -26.66 -0.25
CA GLY A 122 0.90 -26.84 -0.82
C GLY A 122 0.99 -26.43 -2.29
N ALA A 123 2.13 -26.74 -2.91
CA ALA A 123 2.42 -26.36 -4.28
C ALA A 123 1.49 -27.09 -5.27
N TYR A 124 0.92 -26.34 -6.20
CA TYR A 124 0.12 -26.83 -7.31
C TYR A 124 0.43 -25.98 -8.55
N PRO A 125 1.61 -26.16 -9.17
CA PRO A 125 2.05 -25.30 -10.25
C PRO A 125 1.13 -25.41 -11.46
N THR A 126 0.82 -24.27 -12.07
CA THR A 126 0.09 -24.15 -13.34
C THR A 126 0.94 -23.36 -14.33
N ASN A 127 0.58 -23.40 -15.62
CA ASN A 127 1.23 -22.54 -16.62
C ASN A 127 1.16 -21.05 -16.24
N TYR A 128 0.13 -20.65 -15.48
CA TYR A 128 -0.04 -19.28 -15.01
C TYR A 128 0.88 -18.93 -13.85
N SER A 129 0.96 -19.79 -12.81
CA SER A 129 1.90 -19.53 -11.71
C SER A 129 3.34 -19.66 -12.18
N ALA A 130 3.66 -20.51 -13.15
CA ALA A 130 4.98 -20.56 -13.76
C ALA A 130 5.41 -19.20 -14.37
N LYS A 131 4.49 -18.48 -15.03
CA LYS A 131 4.74 -17.11 -15.52
C LYS A 131 4.92 -16.10 -14.40
N LEU A 132 4.19 -16.24 -13.29
CA LEU A 132 4.33 -15.38 -12.12
C LEU A 132 5.62 -15.63 -11.35
N VAL A 133 6.10 -16.87 -11.30
CA VAL A 133 7.43 -17.20 -10.77
C VAL A 133 8.53 -16.61 -11.66
N GLN A 134 8.39 -16.67 -13.00
CA GLN A 134 9.29 -15.96 -13.91
C GLN A 134 9.30 -14.45 -13.67
N LEU A 135 8.13 -13.84 -13.44
CA LEU A 135 8.02 -12.41 -13.11
C LEU A 135 8.63 -12.09 -11.74
N ALA A 136 8.48 -12.96 -10.75
CA ALA A 136 9.17 -12.83 -9.47
C ALA A 136 10.69 -12.79 -9.67
N ASP A 137 11.23 -13.70 -10.47
CA ASP A 137 12.66 -13.77 -10.76
C ASP A 137 13.16 -12.51 -11.47
N VAL A 138 12.39 -11.96 -12.42
CA VAL A 138 12.68 -10.67 -13.07
C VAL A 138 12.69 -9.52 -12.06
N ILE A 139 11.72 -9.46 -11.14
CA ILE A 139 11.65 -8.42 -10.11
C ILE A 139 12.84 -8.51 -9.15
N ILE A 140 13.17 -9.72 -8.68
CA ILE A 140 14.30 -9.98 -7.78
C ILE A 140 15.60 -9.55 -8.46
N LYS A 141 15.80 -9.94 -9.72
CA LYS A 141 16.98 -9.55 -10.50
C LYS A 141 17.05 -8.05 -10.71
N ALA A 142 15.95 -7.41 -11.08
CA ALA A 142 15.89 -5.97 -11.27
C ALA A 142 16.26 -5.19 -10.00
N TYR A 143 15.77 -5.66 -8.84
CA TYR A 143 16.12 -5.08 -7.55
C TYR A 143 17.61 -5.25 -7.23
N ALA A 144 18.18 -6.42 -7.49
CA ALA A 144 19.58 -6.71 -7.22
C ALA A 144 20.52 -5.89 -8.13
N ASP A 145 20.20 -5.80 -9.42
CA ASP A 145 21.01 -5.08 -10.40
C ASP A 145 20.87 -3.55 -10.25
N TYR A 146 19.68 -3.08 -9.84
CA TYR A 146 19.34 -1.67 -9.74
C TYR A 146 18.67 -1.34 -8.39
N PRO A 147 19.41 -1.39 -7.28
CA PRO A 147 18.84 -1.10 -5.97
C PRO A 147 18.44 0.38 -5.85
N PRO A 148 17.53 0.71 -4.91
CA PRO A 148 17.16 2.08 -4.62
C PRO A 148 18.39 2.89 -4.25
N ASN A 149 18.51 4.07 -4.84
CA ASN A 149 19.70 4.88 -4.69
C ASN A 149 19.34 6.35 -4.45
N LYS A 150 20.29 7.07 -3.84
CA LYS A 150 20.13 8.50 -3.51
C LYS A 150 20.26 9.43 -4.72
N ASN A 151 20.76 8.92 -5.84
CA ASN A 151 21.05 9.69 -7.06
C ASN A 151 19.92 9.61 -8.10
N TYR A 152 18.78 9.00 -7.77
CA TYR A 152 17.62 8.80 -8.65
C TYR A 152 17.94 8.08 -9.97
N GLN A 153 18.98 7.25 -9.98
CA GLN A 153 19.21 6.37 -11.12
C GLN A 153 18.00 5.46 -11.28
N PRO A 154 17.47 5.30 -12.49
CA PRO A 154 16.28 4.50 -12.73
C PRO A 154 16.37 3.11 -12.10
N ASN A 155 15.30 2.73 -11.41
CA ASN A 155 15.07 1.38 -10.91
C ASN A 155 13.57 1.11 -10.88
N ILE A 156 13.19 -0.13 -10.60
CA ILE A 156 11.78 -0.54 -10.51
C ILE A 156 10.97 0.21 -9.44
N PHE A 157 11.60 0.98 -8.53
CA PHE A 157 10.89 1.76 -7.51
C PHE A 157 10.77 3.24 -7.88
N GLN A 158 11.87 3.85 -8.35
CA GLN A 158 11.99 5.29 -8.59
C GLN A 158 11.66 5.72 -10.01
N PHE A 159 11.47 4.77 -10.95
CA PHE A 159 11.14 5.10 -12.34
C PHE A 159 9.94 6.05 -12.42
N ASN A 160 10.12 7.16 -13.17
CA ASN A 160 9.14 8.25 -13.26
C ASN A 160 8.73 8.78 -11.88
N SER A 161 9.71 9.21 -11.06
CA SER A 161 9.45 9.86 -9.77
C SER A 161 8.56 9.01 -8.84
N ALA A 162 8.91 7.73 -8.71
CA ALA A 162 8.18 6.75 -7.91
C ALA A 162 6.71 6.50 -8.32
N TYR A 163 6.34 6.79 -9.58
CA TYR A 163 5.03 6.45 -10.15
C TYR A 163 4.70 4.95 -10.00
N ALA A 164 5.75 4.12 -10.03
CA ALA A 164 5.72 2.67 -9.92
C ALA A 164 5.03 2.13 -8.66
N THR A 165 4.95 2.93 -7.60
CA THR A 165 4.28 2.57 -6.33
C THR A 165 2.82 2.18 -6.52
N ARG A 166 2.14 2.68 -7.54
CA ARG A 166 0.75 2.27 -7.83
C ARG A 166 0.58 0.84 -8.31
N HIS A 167 1.61 0.28 -8.93
CA HIS A 167 1.51 -0.93 -9.72
C HIS A 167 2.39 -2.05 -9.18
N VAL A 168 3.68 -1.78 -9.00
CA VAL A 168 4.67 -2.83 -8.75
C VAL A 168 4.54 -3.38 -7.33
N GLY A 169 4.28 -2.55 -6.31
CA GLY A 169 4.05 -3.04 -4.95
C GLY A 169 2.88 -4.02 -4.87
N LYS A 170 1.78 -3.71 -5.60
CA LYS A 170 0.63 -4.61 -5.75
C LYS A 170 0.99 -5.88 -6.52
N THR A 171 1.76 -5.74 -7.60
CA THR A 171 2.25 -6.88 -8.40
C THR A 171 3.02 -7.87 -7.51
N ILE A 172 4.01 -7.39 -6.76
CA ILE A 172 4.83 -8.24 -5.87
C ILE A 172 3.96 -8.88 -4.80
N ALA A 173 3.06 -8.11 -4.19
CA ALA A 173 2.15 -8.59 -3.16
C ALA A 173 1.22 -9.70 -3.67
N ILE A 174 0.66 -9.55 -4.88
CA ILE A 174 -0.18 -10.57 -5.52
C ILE A 174 0.63 -11.84 -5.81
N ILE A 175 1.84 -11.72 -6.37
CA ILE A 175 2.69 -12.89 -6.62
C ILE A 175 3.03 -13.60 -5.30
N TYR A 176 3.44 -12.84 -4.28
CA TYR A 176 3.81 -13.40 -2.98
C TYR A 176 2.63 -14.09 -2.29
N ASP A 177 1.45 -13.48 -2.29
CA ASP A 177 0.27 -14.01 -1.60
C ASP A 177 -0.42 -15.14 -2.38
N TRP A 178 -0.65 -14.94 -3.68
CA TRP A 178 -1.40 -15.88 -4.51
C TRP A 178 -0.53 -16.99 -5.11
N CYS A 179 0.80 -16.85 -5.15
CA CYS A 179 1.69 -17.94 -5.55
C CYS A 179 2.54 -18.43 -4.37
N TYR A 180 2.14 -18.14 -3.13
CA TYR A 180 2.96 -18.40 -1.95
C TYR A 180 3.50 -19.84 -1.91
N ASP A 181 2.67 -20.86 -2.11
CA ASP A 181 3.16 -22.24 -2.06
C ASP A 181 4.02 -22.64 -3.26
N GLU A 182 3.94 -21.91 -4.37
CA GLU A 182 4.72 -22.15 -5.59
C GLU A 182 6.12 -21.50 -5.52
N LEU A 183 6.29 -20.55 -4.61
CA LEU A 183 7.59 -19.92 -4.33
C LEU A 183 8.38 -20.80 -3.36
N ASP A 184 9.61 -21.14 -3.72
CA ASP A 184 10.55 -21.73 -2.77
C ASP A 184 10.93 -20.74 -1.66
N VAL A 185 11.64 -21.24 -0.64
CA VAL A 185 12.05 -20.44 0.52
C VAL A 185 12.94 -19.25 0.14
N THR A 186 13.77 -19.40 -0.88
CA THR A 186 14.71 -18.36 -1.35
C THR A 186 13.96 -17.23 -2.03
N ARG A 187 13.03 -17.55 -2.94
CA ARG A 187 12.18 -16.58 -3.63
C ARG A 187 11.26 -15.85 -2.66
N LYS A 188 10.68 -16.55 -1.69
CA LYS A 188 9.92 -15.93 -0.60
C LYS A 188 10.78 -14.90 0.15
N ALA A 189 11.96 -15.28 0.58
CA ALA A 189 12.85 -14.38 1.30
C ALA A 189 13.23 -13.16 0.44
N ALA A 190 13.58 -13.37 -0.84
CA ALA A 190 13.96 -12.31 -1.76
C ALA A 190 12.82 -11.31 -2.01
N LEU A 191 11.62 -11.76 -2.40
CA LEU A 191 10.47 -10.88 -2.61
C LEU A 191 10.07 -10.13 -1.34
N ARG A 192 10.12 -10.80 -0.18
CA ARG A 192 9.88 -10.14 1.11
C ARG A 192 10.89 -9.02 1.36
N ASN A 193 12.17 -9.24 1.07
CA ASN A 193 13.20 -8.21 1.22
C ASN A 193 12.96 -7.03 0.27
N VAL A 194 12.61 -7.28 -1.00
CA VAL A 194 12.23 -6.24 -1.96
C VAL A 194 11.10 -5.37 -1.40
N MET A 195 10.03 -5.99 -0.88
CA MET A 195 8.89 -5.27 -0.28
C MET A 195 9.29 -4.45 0.96
N ILE A 196 10.13 -5.02 1.83
CA ILE A 196 10.61 -4.37 3.05
C ILE A 196 11.47 -3.16 2.73
N ASP A 197 12.43 -3.30 1.82
CA ASP A 197 13.35 -2.24 1.47
C ASP A 197 12.66 -1.13 0.70
N TRP A 198 11.69 -1.47 -0.16
CA TRP A 198 10.85 -0.46 -0.78
C TRP A 198 10.04 0.33 0.26
N TYR A 199 9.38 -0.35 1.20
CA TYR A 199 8.66 0.35 2.26
C TYR A 199 9.58 1.30 3.05
N LYS A 200 10.75 0.83 3.49
CA LYS A 200 11.73 1.67 4.21
C LYS A 200 12.15 2.87 3.38
N TYR A 201 12.40 2.68 2.08
CA TYR A 201 12.75 3.76 1.17
C TYR A 201 11.63 4.81 1.06
N MET A 202 10.39 4.37 0.80
CA MET A 202 9.23 5.26 0.69
C MET A 202 8.88 5.96 2.00
N SER A 203 9.04 5.27 3.14
CA SER A 203 8.67 5.79 4.46
C SER A 203 9.72 6.75 5.02
N ALA A 204 10.98 6.62 4.61
CA ALA A 204 12.06 7.50 5.08
C ALA A 204 12.38 8.66 4.13
N THR A 205 12.08 8.54 2.83
CA THR A 205 12.46 9.56 1.85
C THR A 205 11.39 10.66 1.76
N PRO A 206 11.77 11.95 1.87
CA PRO A 206 10.85 13.07 1.67
C PRO A 206 10.13 12.98 0.33
N TYR A 207 8.88 13.42 0.29
CA TYR A 207 8.04 13.28 -0.90
C TYR A 207 8.48 14.20 -2.05
N GLY A 208 9.00 15.39 -1.72
CA GLY A 208 9.70 16.27 -2.68
C GLY A 208 10.87 15.60 -3.37
N LEU A 209 11.48 14.62 -2.71
CA LEU A 209 12.58 13.83 -3.24
C LEU A 209 12.07 12.61 -4.02
N ASN A 210 11.10 11.87 -3.48
CA ASN A 210 10.54 10.71 -4.19
C ASN A 210 9.79 11.06 -5.47
N GLN A 211 9.09 12.19 -5.49
CA GLN A 211 8.10 12.51 -6.52
C GLN A 211 8.37 13.79 -7.28
N LEU A 212 9.44 14.50 -6.93
CA LEU A 212 9.73 15.84 -7.44
C LEU A 212 8.55 16.81 -7.20
N GLN A 213 7.77 16.57 -6.13
CA GLN A 213 6.60 17.34 -5.74
C GLN A 213 6.63 17.63 -4.25
N ASN A 214 6.44 18.90 -3.89
CA ASN A 214 6.55 19.33 -2.50
C ASN A 214 5.33 19.00 -1.63
N ASP A 215 4.20 18.58 -2.23
CA ASP A 215 2.96 18.34 -1.50
C ASP A 215 2.48 16.87 -1.67
N PRO A 216 2.02 16.19 -0.60
CA PRO A 216 1.57 14.81 -0.64
C PRO A 216 0.14 14.68 -1.22
N THR A 217 0.00 14.94 -2.51
CA THR A 217 -1.31 14.97 -3.19
C THR A 217 -1.37 14.05 -4.41
N GLY A 218 -2.58 13.90 -4.94
CA GLY A 218 -2.82 13.25 -6.23
C GLY A 218 -2.62 11.73 -6.24
N ASN A 219 -2.46 11.22 -7.44
CA ASN A 219 -2.43 9.78 -7.73
C ASN A 219 -1.16 9.08 -7.22
N TYR A 220 -0.03 9.79 -7.09
CA TYR A 220 1.18 9.23 -6.51
C TYR A 220 1.07 9.03 -4.98
N TYR A 221 0.35 9.93 -4.29
CA TYR A 221 0.13 9.83 -2.84
C TYR A 221 -0.67 8.57 -2.54
N VAL A 222 -1.78 8.40 -3.27
CA VAL A 222 -2.60 7.19 -3.23
C VAL A 222 -1.79 5.95 -3.62
N GLY A 223 -0.84 6.09 -4.55
CA GLY A 223 0.11 5.04 -4.90
C GLY A 223 0.94 4.52 -3.71
N HIS A 224 1.51 5.41 -2.91
CA HIS A 224 2.38 5.01 -1.79
C HIS A 224 1.61 4.29 -0.69
N LEU A 225 0.41 4.78 -0.36
CA LEU A 225 -0.43 4.14 0.65
C LEU A 225 -0.94 2.76 0.19
N ILE A 226 -1.34 2.60 -1.08
CA ILE A 226 -1.76 1.27 -1.56
C ILE A 226 -0.56 0.34 -1.65
N CYS A 227 0.61 0.83 -2.08
CA CYS A 227 1.85 0.06 -2.15
C CYS A 227 2.18 -0.55 -0.79
N ALA A 228 2.28 0.29 0.25
CA ALA A 228 2.55 -0.17 1.60
C ALA A 228 1.46 -1.14 2.11
N GLY A 229 0.19 -0.81 1.90
CA GLY A 229 -0.93 -1.67 2.30
C GLY A 229 -0.84 -3.07 1.69
N TYR A 230 -0.72 -3.18 0.37
CA TYR A 230 -0.64 -4.47 -0.32
C TYR A 230 0.56 -5.30 0.13
N MET A 231 1.75 -4.70 0.20
CA MET A 231 2.96 -5.38 0.68
C MET A 231 2.80 -5.85 2.14
N GLY A 232 2.25 -5.00 2.99
CA GLY A 232 1.98 -5.33 4.40
C GLY A 232 1.02 -6.51 4.53
N TYR A 233 -0.09 -6.52 3.79
CA TYR A 233 -1.03 -7.65 3.81
C TYR A 233 -0.42 -8.95 3.25
N ALA A 234 0.36 -8.88 2.16
CA ALA A 234 1.02 -10.05 1.58
C ALA A 234 2.01 -10.72 2.56
N ILE A 235 2.86 -9.90 3.19
CA ILE A 235 3.81 -10.35 4.22
C ILE A 235 3.04 -10.90 5.43
N GLY A 236 2.09 -10.12 5.97
CA GLY A 236 1.29 -10.49 7.14
C GLY A 236 2.14 -11.07 8.28
N SER A 237 1.79 -12.27 8.74
CA SER A 237 2.49 -12.96 9.84
C SER A 237 3.94 -13.38 9.54
N ASP A 238 4.41 -13.28 8.29
CA ASP A 238 5.77 -13.73 7.93
C ASP A 238 6.87 -12.79 8.45
N ASN A 239 6.53 -11.53 8.76
CA ASN A 239 7.45 -10.56 9.35
C ASN A 239 6.68 -9.45 10.09
N PRO A 240 7.10 -9.04 11.30
CA PRO A 240 6.41 -8.03 12.10
C PRO A 240 6.31 -6.64 11.43
N ILE A 241 7.17 -6.31 10.46
CA ILE A 241 7.10 -5.03 9.74
C ILE A 241 5.81 -4.87 8.93
N SER A 242 5.12 -5.97 8.60
CA SER A 242 3.83 -5.95 7.91
C SER A 242 2.81 -5.06 8.62
N LYS A 243 2.78 -5.12 9.96
CA LYS A 243 1.88 -4.28 10.76
C LYS A 243 2.19 -2.80 10.53
N LYS A 244 3.48 -2.43 10.52
CA LYS A 244 3.92 -1.05 10.30
C LYS A 244 3.54 -0.54 8.92
N MET A 245 3.64 -1.39 7.88
CA MET A 245 3.21 -1.07 6.51
C MET A 245 1.68 -0.85 6.42
N ILE A 246 0.89 -1.70 7.07
CA ILE A 246 -0.57 -1.57 7.10
C ILE A 246 -0.98 -0.32 7.87
N ASP A 247 -0.34 -0.07 9.02
CA ASP A 247 -0.58 1.14 9.82
C ASP A 247 -0.19 2.40 9.04
N PHE A 248 0.91 2.37 8.29
CA PHE A 248 1.32 3.46 7.40
C PHE A 248 0.22 3.84 6.41
N ALA A 249 -0.38 2.83 5.75
CA ALA A 249 -1.46 3.03 4.79
C ALA A 249 -2.76 3.52 5.46
N ARG A 250 -3.14 2.89 6.58
CA ARG A 250 -4.38 3.23 7.32
C ARG A 250 -4.34 4.63 7.91
N GLN A 251 -3.24 4.99 8.58
CA GLN A 251 -3.05 6.35 9.10
C GLN A 251 -3.17 7.40 8.00
N ARG A 252 -2.67 7.12 6.79
CA ARG A 252 -2.70 8.06 5.67
C ARG A 252 -4.07 8.17 4.97
N MET A 253 -4.89 7.12 5.06
CA MET A 253 -6.22 7.08 4.45
C MET A 253 -7.34 7.58 5.35
N VAL A 254 -7.32 7.17 6.63
CA VAL A 254 -8.42 7.38 7.57
C VAL A 254 -7.97 8.04 8.88
N GLY A 255 -6.69 8.44 8.95
CA GLY A 255 -6.03 9.06 10.11
C GLY A 255 -6.35 8.46 11.47
N THR A 256 -6.60 7.15 11.47
CA THR A 256 -6.67 6.35 12.68
C THR A 256 -5.27 6.24 13.27
N PRO A 257 -5.03 6.64 14.53
CA PRO A 257 -3.75 6.40 15.20
C PRO A 257 -3.38 4.91 15.14
N GLY A 258 -2.10 4.60 14.89
CA GLY A 258 -1.60 3.24 14.74
C GLY A 258 -0.26 3.06 15.46
N SER A 259 0.44 1.94 15.26
CA SER A 259 1.70 1.62 15.97
C SER A 259 2.90 2.49 15.56
N ILE A 260 2.75 3.34 14.54
CA ILE A 260 3.76 4.33 14.16
C ILE A 260 3.72 5.43 15.21
N ASN A 261 4.58 5.31 16.22
CA ASN A 261 4.80 6.35 17.22
C ASN A 261 5.42 7.58 16.56
N HIS A 262 5.08 8.77 17.07
CA HIS A 262 5.67 10.07 16.73
C HIS A 262 7.13 10.19 17.23
N ASN A 263 7.96 9.17 17.05
CA ASN A 263 9.32 9.17 17.57
C ASN A 263 10.28 9.81 16.56
N THR A 264 10.93 10.86 17.01
CA THR A 264 11.60 11.96 16.29
C THR A 264 12.91 11.60 15.57
N ALA A 265 13.18 10.32 15.30
CA ALA A 265 14.42 9.87 14.64
C ALA A 265 14.29 9.68 13.12
N THR A 266 13.07 9.50 12.59
CA THR A 266 12.80 9.37 11.15
C THR A 266 11.59 10.23 10.79
N SER A 267 11.87 11.47 10.38
CA SER A 267 10.87 12.50 10.03
C SER A 267 9.86 12.11 8.93
N GLY A 268 10.04 10.98 8.23
CA GLY A 268 9.18 10.53 7.14
C GLY A 268 8.01 9.60 7.54
N GLU A 269 8.04 8.97 8.72
CA GLU A 269 7.09 7.88 9.02
C GLU A 269 5.82 8.34 9.74
N SER A 270 5.92 9.36 10.61
CA SER A 270 4.79 9.88 11.38
C SER A 270 4.03 10.98 10.63
N ALA A 271 2.72 10.79 10.47
CA ALA A 271 1.81 11.86 10.06
C ALA A 271 1.69 12.88 11.22
N ILE A 272 2.28 14.08 11.09
CA ILE A 272 2.15 15.13 12.12
C ILE A 272 0.71 15.67 12.22
N ASN A 273 -0.07 15.59 11.15
CA ASN A 273 -1.49 15.96 11.12
C ASN A 273 -2.27 15.15 10.07
N TYR A 274 -3.56 14.88 10.33
CA TYR A 274 -4.45 14.07 9.49
C TYR A 274 -4.50 14.54 8.02
N PHE A 275 -4.36 15.85 7.78
CA PHE A 275 -4.29 16.46 6.43
C PHE A 275 -3.11 17.43 6.23
N THR A 276 -2.25 17.61 7.23
CA THR A 276 -0.99 18.37 7.11
C THR A 276 0.18 17.53 7.58
N GLN A 277 0.19 16.27 7.14
CA GLN A 277 1.35 15.39 7.26
C GLN A 277 2.53 16.20 6.71
N SER A 278 3.60 16.34 7.48
CA SER A 278 4.82 17.03 7.09
C SER A 278 5.53 16.27 5.95
N ILE A 279 4.95 16.33 4.76
CA ILE A 279 5.56 17.02 3.65
C ILE A 279 4.70 18.30 3.51
N LYS A 280 5.29 19.51 3.54
CA LYS A 280 4.54 20.79 3.52
C LYS A 280 3.36 20.75 2.51
N GLY A 281 2.20 21.36 2.83
CA GLY A 281 1.23 21.80 1.80
C GLY A 281 -0.14 21.11 1.66
N GLY A 282 -0.87 20.78 2.73
CA GLY A 282 -2.29 20.34 2.64
C GLY A 282 -3.28 21.37 3.19
N LEU A 283 -4.41 21.62 2.50
CA LEU A 283 -5.48 22.53 2.97
C LEU A 283 -6.44 21.85 3.97
N PRO A 284 -6.96 22.57 4.98
CA PRO A 284 -7.82 21.99 6.01
C PRO A 284 -9.24 21.71 5.52
N SER A 285 -9.81 20.57 5.93
CA SER A 285 -11.25 20.30 5.86
C SER A 285 -11.90 20.45 7.24
N GLY A 286 -13.21 20.70 7.30
CA GLY A 286 -13.95 20.96 8.54
C GLY A 286 -13.86 19.86 9.62
N ALA A 287 -13.56 18.61 9.23
CA ALA A 287 -13.34 17.51 10.17
C ALA A 287 -11.97 17.59 10.90
N ALA A 288 -10.99 18.32 10.36
CA ALA A 288 -9.68 18.52 11.00
C ALA A 288 -9.74 19.55 12.14
N LEU A 289 -10.64 20.53 12.06
CA LEU A 289 -10.78 21.60 13.04
C LEU A 289 -11.21 21.11 14.43
N SER A 290 -12.00 20.03 14.52
CA SER A 290 -12.43 19.46 15.80
C SER A 290 -11.31 18.69 16.52
N SER A 291 -10.26 18.27 15.81
CA SER A 291 -9.08 17.59 16.39
C SER A 291 -7.96 18.55 16.81
N LEU A 292 -7.94 19.77 16.27
CA LEU A 292 -6.92 20.80 16.54
C LEU A 292 -7.22 21.69 17.75
N GLN A 293 -8.38 21.56 18.40
CA GLN A 293 -8.76 22.39 19.56
C GLN A 293 -7.99 22.09 20.86
N LYS A 294 -6.86 21.36 20.80
CA LYS A 294 -6.05 21.03 22.00
C LYS A 294 -4.55 21.31 21.91
N GLN A 295 -4.10 22.17 20.97
CA GLN A 295 -2.74 22.73 21.01
C GLN A 295 -2.78 24.26 21.15
N THR A 296 -3.34 24.74 22.25
CA THR A 296 -3.16 26.13 22.69
C THR A 296 -1.93 26.20 23.58
N THR A 297 -0.77 26.63 23.04
CA THR A 297 0.13 27.64 23.68
C THR A 297 1.46 27.94 22.97
N VAL A 298 1.92 27.25 21.92
CA VAL A 298 3.32 27.47 21.43
C VAL A 298 3.44 28.27 20.11
N ASP A 299 2.41 28.32 19.25
CA ASP A 299 2.59 28.88 17.89
C ASP A 299 2.22 30.37 17.71
N ALA A 300 1.93 31.10 18.79
CA ALA A 300 1.57 32.52 18.70
C ALA A 300 2.70 33.45 18.21
N VAL A 301 3.94 32.96 18.08
CA VAL A 301 5.10 33.78 17.70
C VAL A 301 5.35 33.82 16.18
N TRP A 302 4.84 32.85 15.41
CA TRP A 302 5.20 32.74 13.97
C TRP A 302 4.26 33.46 12.99
N ASN A 303 3.10 33.96 13.44
CA ASN A 303 2.11 34.59 12.56
C ASN A 303 2.23 36.12 12.39
N VAL A 304 3.16 36.78 13.09
CA VAL A 304 3.30 38.25 12.98
C VAL A 304 4.13 38.69 11.75
N ASN A 305 4.98 37.82 11.20
CA ASN A 305 5.92 38.22 10.13
C ASN A 305 5.42 38.00 8.68
N ARG A 306 4.18 37.53 8.46
CA ARG A 306 3.64 37.34 7.10
C ARG A 306 2.72 38.43 6.59
N VAL A 307 2.34 39.39 7.43
CA VAL A 307 1.36 40.44 7.03
C VAL A 307 2.02 41.68 6.42
N ASN A 308 3.35 41.83 6.50
CA ASN A 308 4.04 43.06 6.05
C ASN A 308 4.94 42.89 4.81
N GLY A 309 4.77 41.84 4.00
CA GLY A 309 5.57 41.61 2.79
C GLY A 309 4.79 41.81 1.50
N ALA A 310 4.30 43.01 1.23
CA ALA A 310 3.91 43.41 -0.12
C ALA A 310 5.19 43.64 -0.95
N GLY A 311 5.31 42.98 -2.10
CA GLY A 311 6.43 43.21 -3.04
C GLY A 311 6.49 42.15 -4.14
N ASP A 312 5.96 42.54 -5.30
CA ASP A 312 6.25 42.13 -6.69
C ASP A 312 7.18 40.94 -6.97
N ALA A 313 6.74 40.06 -7.90
CA ALA A 313 7.45 39.83 -9.17
C ALA A 313 6.66 38.85 -10.07
N ASN A 314 6.47 39.29 -11.32
CA ASN A 314 6.09 38.48 -12.47
C ASN A 314 7.09 37.33 -12.74
N LEU A 315 6.57 36.14 -13.09
CA LEU A 315 6.94 35.30 -14.23
C LEU A 315 6.00 34.07 -14.27
#